data_AF-X1JND4-F1
#
_entry.id   AF-X1JND4-F1
#
_cell.length_a   1.000
_cell.length_b   1.000
_cell.length_c   1.000
_cell.angle_alpha   90.00
_cell.angle_beta   90.00
_cell.angle_gamma   90.00
#
_symmetry.space_group_name_H-M   'P 1'
#
loop_
_entity.id
_entity.type
_entity.pdbx_description
1 polymer ?
#
loop_
_entity_poly.entity_id
_entity_poly.type
_entity_poly.pdbx_seq_one_letter_code
_entity_poly.pdbx_strand_id
1 'polypeptide(L)' 'DYDEITGKIIRAEVVLKYENIEVIAKIDWIEEMQYSLMFIEKIQETQ' A
#
# COMPACT_ATOMS: atom_id res chain seq x y z
N ASP A 1 -10.00 17.95 19.89
CA ASP A 1 -10.30 17.11 18.73
C ASP A 1 -9.01 16.56 18.15
N TYR A 2 -8.86 15.25 18.20
CA TYR A 2 -7.78 14.53 17.52
C TYR A 2 -8.42 13.87 16.30
N ASP A 3 -7.83 14.03 15.13
CA ASP A 3 -8.33 13.34 13.94
C ASP A 3 -8.05 11.85 14.08
N GLU A 4 -9.10 11.03 14.04
CA GLU A 4 -8.96 9.57 14.10
C GLU A 4 -8.33 9.05 12.81
N ILE A 5 -7.28 8.23 12.95
CA ILE A 5 -6.67 7.55 11.81
C ILE A 5 -7.57 6.39 11.39
N THR A 6 -8.23 6.53 10.24
CA THR A 6 -9.13 5.52 9.66
C THR A 6 -8.62 5.06 8.30
N GLY A 7 -9.10 3.90 7.82
CA GLY A 7 -8.75 3.37 6.49
C GLY A 7 -9.15 4.29 5.32
N LYS A 8 -10.03 5.29 5.55
CA LYS A 8 -10.37 6.31 4.55
C LYS A 8 -9.23 7.31 4.31
N ILE A 9 -8.39 7.53 5.32
CA ILE A 9 -7.35 8.55 5.28
C ILE A 9 -5.94 7.96 5.24
N ILE A 10 -5.78 6.66 5.57
CA ILE A 10 -4.50 5.97 5.45
C ILE A 10 -4.17 5.78 3.97
N ARG A 11 -3.01 6.32 3.57
CA ARG A 11 -2.34 6.03 2.31
C ARG A 11 -0.89 5.70 2.62
N ALA A 12 -0.47 4.48 2.31
CA ALA A 12 0.90 4.06 2.58
C ALA A 12 1.43 3.15 1.48
N GLU A 13 2.75 3.21 1.32
CA GLU A 13 3.53 2.36 0.44
C GLU A 13 4.55 1.61 1.28
N VAL A 14 4.69 0.32 1.03
CA VAL A 14 5.68 -0.55 1.65
C VAL A 14 6.56 -1.11 0.54
N VAL A 15 7.85 -0.82 0.61
CA VAL A 15 8.87 -1.37 -0.28
C VAL A 15 9.61 -2.48 0.48
N LEU A 16 9.39 -3.73 0.05
CA LEU A 16 10.06 -4.91 0.58
C LEU A 16 11.18 -5.32 -0.36
N LYS A 17 12.38 -5.47 0.16
CA LYS A 17 13.54 -5.94 -0.60
C LYS A 17 14.01 -7.26 -0.01
N TYR A 18 14.13 -8.28 -0.85
CA TYR A 18 14.66 -9.59 -0.48
C TYR A 18 15.52 -10.12 -1.63
N GLU A 19 16.81 -10.34 -1.35
CA GLU A 19 17.81 -10.72 -2.36
C GLU A 19 17.78 -9.75 -3.56
N ASN A 20 17.56 -10.27 -4.77
CA ASN A 20 17.43 -9.48 -6.00
C ASN A 20 15.97 -9.15 -6.33
N ILE A 21 15.03 -9.30 -5.39
CA ILE A 21 13.60 -9.04 -5.60
C ILE A 21 13.17 -7.81 -4.79
N GLU A 22 12.46 -6.90 -5.45
CA GLU A 22 11.76 -5.78 -4.84
C GLU A 22 10.26 -5.91 -5.07
N VAL A 23 9.50 -5.81 -3.98
CA VAL A 23 8.04 -5.81 -3.97
C VAL A 23 7.55 -4.46 -3.46
N ILE A 24 6.70 -3.81 -4.25
CA ILE A 24 6.02 -2.57 -3.88
C ILE A 24 4.57 -2.92 -3.58
N ALA A 25 4.17 -2.73 -2.33
CA ALA A 25 2.81 -2.93 -1.86
C ALA A 25 2.21 -1.60 -1.40
N LYS A 26 0.91 -1.43 -1.58
CA LYS A 26 0.19 -0.20 -1.23
C LYS A 26 -1.07 -0.49 -0.45
N ILE A 27 -1.46 0.48 0.37
CA ILE A 27 -2.80 0.60 0.92
C ILE A 27 -3.39 1.93 0.46
N ASP A 28 -4.59 1.88 -0.10
CA ASP A 28 -5.33 3.06 -0.52
C ASP A 28 -6.84 2.87 -0.37
N TRP A 29 -7.56 3.97 -0.26
CA TRP A 29 -9.02 3.98 -0.22
C TRP A 29 -9.57 3.96 -1.64
N ILE A 30 -10.27 2.89 -2.00
CA ILE A 30 -10.90 2.72 -3.30
C ILE A 30 -12.34 3.20 -3.22
N GLU A 31 -12.62 4.38 -3.77
CA GLU A 31 -13.95 5.02 -3.67
C GLU A 31 -15.07 4.17 -4.24
N GLU A 32 -14.83 3.49 -5.36
CA GLU A 32 -15.84 2.63 -6.01
C GLU A 32 -16.24 1.44 -5.14
N MET A 33 -15.34 0.98 -4.28
CA MET A 33 -15.55 -0.14 -3.36
C MET A 33 -15.93 0.32 -1.95
N GLN A 34 -15.79 1.62 -1.66
CA GLN A 34 -15.86 2.18 -0.31
C GLN A 34 -15.01 1.36 0.68
N TYR A 35 -13.77 1.02 0.29
CA TYR A 35 -12.91 0.09 1.03
C TYR A 35 -11.44 0.50 1.00
N SER A 36 -10.75 0.30 2.12
CA SER A 36 -9.30 0.46 2.22
C SER A 36 -8.61 -0.81 1.73
N LEU A 37 -8.16 -0.82 0.48
CA LEU A 37 -7.58 -1.99 -0.16
C LEU A 37 -6.07 -2.04 0.02
N MET A 38 -5.57 -3.18 0.48
CA MET A 38 -4.14 -3.52 0.44
C MET A 38 -3.86 -4.40 -0.79
N PHE A 39 -2.85 -4.06 -1.57
CA PHE A 39 -2.50 -4.81 -2.77
C PHE A 39 -1.01 -4.71 -3.12
N ILE A 40 -0.52 -5.67 -3.90
CA ILE A 40 0.81 -5.62 -4.50
C ILE A 40 0.70 -4.81 -5.79
N GLU A 41 1.41 -3.69 -5.85
CA GLU A 41 1.47 -2.86 -7.05
C GLU A 41 2.48 -3.42 -8.05
N LYS A 42 3.66 -3.84 -7.56
CA LYS A 42 4.74 -4.30 -8.43
C LYS A 42 5.60 -5.34 -7.75
N ILE A 43 6.06 -6.30 -8.54
CA ILE A 43 7.16 -7.22 -8.19
C ILE A 43 8.19 -7.08 -9.30
N GLN A 44 9.45 -6.84 -8.96
CA GLN A 44 10.53 -6.69 -9.93
C GLN A 44 11.85 -7.26 -9.42
N GLU A 45 12.71 -7.69 -10.34
CA GLU A 45 14.10 -7.97 -10.03
C GLU A 45 14.91 -6.67 -10.00
N THR A 46 15.71 -6.47 -8.95
CA THR A 46 16.72 -5.41 -8.88
C THR A 46 18.03 -5.94 -9.48
N GLN A 47 18.46 -5.30 -10.57
CA GLN A 47 19.73 -5.59 -11.26
C GLN A 47 20.95 -5.25 -10.42
#